data_AF-A0A4V1VG27-F1
#
_entry.id   AF-A0A4V1VG27-F1
#
_cell.length_a   1.000
_cell.length_b   1.000
_cell.length_c   1.000
_cell.angle_alpha   90.00
_cell.angle_beta   90.00
_cell.angle_gamma   90.00
#
_symmetry.space_group_name_H-M   'P 1'
#
loop_
_entity.id
_entity.type
_entity.pdbx_description
1 polymer ?
#
loop_
_entity_poly.entity_id
_entity_poly.type
_entity_poly.pdbx_seq_one_letter_code
_entity_poly.pdbx_strand_id
1 'polypeptide(L)'
;TLPVGAFVILDRRDGPVPTRLDPMPPDLAMDALLYQNFTRDRHSADILRLVAASLSTRPVFRLTYFDLSEAVDCLQDNFHQWPEDRLDAAQDPVFTFRQAEPAPLEGGKGSDAALFRQRAGSLALFIGKTLYLADAEGRAIHRMDPLAAALWALMEDPMSVRDLVDLTVEAFADATPRQVKADIKVLVARLCQQGLIEGRG
;
A
#
# COMPACT_ATOMS: atom_id res chain seq x y z
N THR A 1 -12.07 -6.03 25.38
CA THR A 1 -12.30 -6.61 24.05
C THR A 1 -11.37 -7.80 23.89
N LEU A 2 -11.82 -8.89 23.26
CA LEU A 2 -10.93 -10.00 22.93
C LEU A 2 -10.04 -9.60 21.73
N PRO A 3 -8.78 -10.07 21.66
CA PRO A 3 -7.88 -9.72 20.57
C PRO A 3 -8.37 -10.29 19.23
N VAL A 4 -8.08 -9.60 18.13
CA VAL A 4 -8.41 -10.09 16.79
C VAL A 4 -7.51 -11.28 16.44
N GLY A 5 -8.11 -12.43 16.11
CA GLY A 5 -7.39 -13.68 15.81
C GLY A 5 -7.05 -13.91 14.34
N ALA A 6 -7.78 -13.28 13.40
CA ALA A 6 -7.56 -13.35 11.96
C ALA A 6 -8.32 -12.22 11.24
N PHE A 7 -7.95 -11.94 10.00
CA PHE A 7 -8.74 -11.12 9.08
C PHE A 7 -9.38 -11.99 8.00
N VAL A 8 -10.66 -11.77 7.71
CA VAL A 8 -11.38 -12.46 6.63
C VAL A 8 -11.99 -11.42 5.70
N ILE A 9 -11.51 -11.38 4.46
CA ILE A 9 -12.07 -10.54 3.40
C ILE A 9 -13.22 -11.29 2.74
N LEU A 10 -14.41 -10.69 2.80
CA LEU A 10 -15.64 -11.25 2.22
C LEU A 10 -15.71 -10.94 0.73
N ASP A 11 -15.79 -11.99 -0.08
CA ASP A 11 -15.84 -11.94 -1.53
C ASP A 11 -17.09 -12.65 -2.04
N ARG A 12 -18.23 -11.96 -1.91
CA ARG A 12 -19.53 -12.46 -2.34
C ARG A 12 -19.63 -12.46 -3.87
N ARG A 13 -20.10 -13.56 -4.44
CA ARG A 13 -20.38 -13.71 -5.87
C ARG A 13 -21.87 -13.60 -6.16
N ASP A 14 -22.20 -13.13 -7.36
CA ASP A 14 -23.59 -12.97 -7.82
C ASP A 14 -24.20 -14.25 -8.40
N GLY A 15 -23.37 -15.26 -8.67
CA GLY A 15 -23.79 -16.56 -9.19
C GLY A 15 -23.16 -17.72 -8.41
N PRO A 16 -23.69 -18.95 -8.57
CA PRO A 16 -23.24 -20.12 -7.83
C PRO A 16 -21.74 -20.37 -8.00
N VAL A 17 -21.03 -20.42 -6.88
CA VAL A 17 -19.62 -20.80 -6.78
C VAL A 17 -19.41 -21.65 -5.54
N PRO A 18 -18.43 -22.57 -5.53
CA PRO A 18 -18.08 -23.30 -4.32
C PRO A 18 -17.59 -22.34 -3.24
N THR A 19 -18.16 -22.47 -2.03
CA THR A 19 -17.71 -21.76 -0.85
C THR A 19 -16.32 -22.24 -0.44
N ARG A 20 -15.38 -21.31 -0.24
CA ARG A 20 -14.01 -21.63 0.19
C ARG A 20 -13.35 -20.51 0.96
N LEU A 21 -12.47 -20.92 1.87
CA LEU A 21 -11.59 -20.04 2.63
C LEU A 21 -10.14 -20.26 2.17
N ASP A 22 -9.61 -19.31 1.42
CA ASP A 22 -8.23 -19.38 0.89
C ASP A 22 -7.31 -18.43 1.67
N PRO A 23 -6.05 -18.78 1.96
CA PRO A 23 -5.05 -17.82 2.41
C PRO A 23 -4.91 -16.67 1.42
N MET A 24 -4.85 -15.45 1.94
CA MET A 24 -4.76 -14.24 1.13
C MET A 24 -3.41 -13.55 1.35
N PRO A 25 -2.70 -13.19 0.28
CA PRO A 25 -1.52 -12.34 0.38
C PRO A 25 -1.83 -11.01 1.09
N PRO A 26 -0.96 -10.54 2.01
CA PRO A 26 -1.24 -9.36 2.82
C PRO A 26 -1.33 -8.07 2.00
N ASP A 27 -0.67 -7.98 0.84
CA ASP A 27 -0.81 -6.86 -0.10
C ASP A 27 -2.21 -6.79 -0.70
N LEU A 28 -2.77 -7.92 -1.12
CA LEU A 28 -4.15 -7.95 -1.60
C LEU A 28 -5.14 -7.61 -0.49
N ALA A 29 -4.88 -8.08 0.73
CA ALA A 29 -5.72 -7.75 1.88
C ALA A 29 -5.65 -6.27 2.25
N MET A 30 -4.47 -5.66 2.16
CA MET A 30 -4.30 -4.23 2.32
C MET A 30 -5.16 -3.47 1.30
N ASP A 31 -5.11 -3.83 0.02
CA ASP A 31 -5.92 -3.17 -1.01
C ASP A 31 -7.44 -3.21 -0.67
N ALA A 32 -7.93 -4.34 -0.19
CA ALA A 32 -9.33 -4.48 0.24
C ALA A 32 -9.65 -3.59 1.46
N LEU A 33 -8.77 -3.57 2.47
CA LEU A 33 -8.96 -2.77 3.68
C LEU A 33 -8.87 -1.27 3.39
N LEU A 34 -7.97 -0.86 2.47
CA LEU A 34 -7.85 0.51 1.97
C LEU A 34 -9.14 0.99 1.31
N TYR A 35 -9.78 0.13 0.52
CA TYR A 35 -11.00 0.49 -0.18
C TYR A 35 -12.24 0.57 0.72
N GLN A 36 -12.32 -0.27 1.75
CA GLN A 36 -13.53 -0.41 2.58
C GLN A 36 -13.60 0.51 3.80
N ASN A 37 -12.46 0.93 4.36
CA ASN A 37 -12.44 1.49 5.73
C ASN A 37 -11.96 2.94 5.85
N PHE A 38 -11.70 3.64 4.74
CA PHE A 38 -10.98 4.91 4.84
C PHE A 38 -11.91 6.13 4.93
N THR A 39 -11.94 6.72 6.13
CA THR A 39 -12.40 8.08 6.35
C THR A 39 -11.27 9.07 6.04
N ARG A 40 -11.58 10.16 5.33
CA ARG A 40 -10.59 11.12 4.80
C ARG A 40 -9.99 12.08 5.84
N ASP A 41 -10.34 11.91 7.11
CA ASP A 41 -10.00 12.82 8.22
C ASP A 41 -8.78 12.37 9.05
N ARG A 42 -8.34 11.11 8.90
CA ARG A 42 -7.24 10.51 9.65
C ARG A 42 -5.94 10.51 8.85
N HIS A 43 -4.80 10.71 9.53
CA HIS A 43 -3.48 10.76 8.91
C HIS A 43 -3.10 9.41 8.27
N SER A 44 -2.97 9.39 6.94
CA SER A 44 -2.78 8.18 6.13
C SER A 44 -1.60 7.31 6.56
N ALA A 45 -0.47 7.92 6.94
CA ALA A 45 0.69 7.18 7.45
C ALA A 45 0.41 6.39 8.74
N ASP A 46 -0.42 6.91 9.65
CA ASP A 46 -0.75 6.22 10.90
C ASP A 46 -1.67 5.02 10.63
N ILE A 47 -2.59 5.19 9.68
CA ILE A 47 -3.47 4.10 9.22
C ILE A 47 -2.64 3.02 8.50
N LEU A 48 -1.73 3.43 7.63
CA LEU A 48 -0.83 2.52 6.92
C LEU A 48 -0.03 1.67 7.91
N ARG A 49 0.54 2.28 8.96
CA ARG A 49 1.26 1.55 10.02
C ARG A 49 0.36 0.57 10.77
N LEU A 50 -0.83 1.01 11.17
CA LEU A 50 -1.77 0.16 11.92
C LEU A 50 -2.16 -1.07 11.10
N VAL A 51 -2.59 -0.86 9.85
CA VAL A 51 -3.06 -1.97 9.01
C VAL A 51 -1.88 -2.88 8.66
N ALA A 52 -0.70 -2.32 8.35
CA ALA A 52 0.51 -3.12 8.13
C ALA A 52 0.88 -3.98 9.35
N ALA A 53 0.89 -3.40 10.55
CA ALA A 53 1.17 -4.13 11.79
C ALA A 53 0.15 -5.26 12.01
N SER A 54 -1.13 -4.97 11.75
CA SER A 54 -2.22 -5.94 11.89
C SER A 54 -2.10 -7.10 10.91
N LEU A 55 -1.75 -6.83 9.64
CA LEU A 55 -1.59 -7.86 8.60
C LEU A 55 -0.28 -8.65 8.75
N SER A 56 0.74 -8.10 9.40
CA SER A 56 2.04 -8.77 9.60
C SER A 56 2.02 -9.84 10.70
N THR A 57 1.07 -9.76 11.63
CA THR A 57 1.03 -10.59 12.84
C THR A 57 -0.08 -11.64 12.81
N ARG A 58 -1.03 -11.51 11.88
CA ARG A 58 -2.27 -12.31 11.87
C ARG A 58 -2.48 -12.97 10.51
N PRO A 59 -3.03 -14.19 10.48
CA PRO A 59 -3.41 -14.81 9.23
C PRO A 59 -4.55 -14.02 8.58
N VAL A 60 -4.51 -13.95 7.25
CA VAL A 60 -5.49 -13.25 6.44
C VAL A 60 -6.04 -14.21 5.41
N PHE A 61 -7.36 -14.23 5.28
CA PHE A 61 -8.08 -15.15 4.40
C PHE A 61 -9.04 -14.38 3.49
N ARG A 62 -9.37 -14.99 2.36
CA ARG A 62 -10.51 -14.60 1.54
C ARG A 62 -11.58 -15.69 1.63
N LEU A 63 -12.79 -15.29 2.00
CA LEU A 63 -13.98 -16.14 1.91
C LEU A 63 -14.72 -15.81 0.61
N THR A 64 -14.62 -16.70 -0.38
CA THR A 64 -15.41 -16.59 -1.61
C THR A 64 -16.67 -17.42 -1.44
N TYR A 65 -17.85 -16.81 -1.64
CA TYR A 65 -19.13 -17.48 -1.40
C TYR A 65 -20.27 -16.91 -2.26
N PHE A 66 -21.29 -17.72 -2.50
CA PHE A 66 -22.58 -17.30 -3.07
C PHE A 66 -23.70 -17.47 -2.03
N ASP A 67 -23.77 -18.67 -1.43
CA ASP A 67 -24.73 -19.00 -0.37
C ASP A 67 -24.22 -18.56 1.01
N LEU A 68 -25.09 -17.94 1.81
CA LEU A 68 -24.71 -17.42 3.12
C LEU A 68 -24.59 -18.53 4.18
N SER A 69 -25.39 -19.58 4.08
CA SER A 69 -25.38 -20.69 5.05
C SER A 69 -24.08 -21.46 4.90
N GLU A 70 -23.71 -21.80 3.66
CA GLU A 70 -22.41 -22.44 3.39
C GLU A 70 -21.23 -21.59 3.86
N ALA A 71 -21.31 -20.26 3.73
CA ALA A 71 -20.28 -19.34 4.20
C ALA A 71 -20.10 -19.39 5.73
N VAL A 72 -21.21 -19.47 6.48
CA VAL A 72 -21.19 -19.60 7.94
C VAL A 72 -20.59 -20.96 8.34
N ASP A 73 -21.04 -22.04 7.71
CA ASP A 73 -20.53 -23.39 7.98
C ASP A 73 -19.02 -23.47 7.72
N CYS A 74 -18.57 -22.90 6.58
CA CYS A 74 -17.15 -22.83 6.24
C CYS A 74 -16.33 -22.07 7.28
N LEU A 75 -16.83 -20.95 7.81
CA LEU A 75 -16.16 -20.21 8.87
C LEU A 75 -16.09 -21.03 10.16
N GLN A 76 -17.20 -21.67 10.56
CA GLN A 76 -17.23 -22.50 11.76
C GLN A 76 -16.22 -23.65 11.66
N ASP A 77 -16.19 -24.37 10.54
CA ASP A 77 -15.28 -25.49 10.33
C ASP A 77 -13.80 -25.07 10.35
N ASN A 78 -13.46 -23.88 9.84
CA ASN A 78 -12.06 -23.42 9.80
C ASN A 78 -11.60 -22.76 11.11
N PHE A 79 -12.54 -22.29 11.94
CA PHE A 79 -12.26 -21.46 13.11
C PHE A 79 -12.79 -22.04 14.43
N HIS A 80 -13.27 -23.28 14.44
CA HIS A 80 -13.73 -23.98 15.65
C HIS A 80 -12.64 -24.19 16.70
N GLN A 81 -11.36 -24.20 16.29
CA GLN A 81 -10.19 -24.28 17.18
C GLN A 81 -9.17 -23.21 16.81
N TRP A 82 -8.86 -22.32 17.78
CA TRP A 82 -7.79 -21.34 17.65
C TRP A 82 -6.60 -21.75 18.50
N PRO A 83 -5.36 -21.66 17.99
CA PRO A 83 -4.18 -21.80 18.85
C PRO A 83 -4.18 -20.67 19.88
N GLU A 84 -4.36 -21.00 21.17
CA GLU A 84 -4.39 -20.05 22.29
C GLU A 84 -3.09 -19.21 22.35
N ASP A 85 -1.95 -19.83 22.00
CA ASP A 85 -0.64 -19.17 21.90
C ASP A 85 -0.60 -17.96 20.95
N ARG A 86 -1.55 -17.86 19.99
CA ARG A 86 -1.64 -16.71 19.07
C ARG A 86 -2.48 -15.55 19.61
N LEU A 87 -3.33 -15.80 20.61
CA LEU A 87 -4.15 -14.76 21.24
C LEU A 87 -3.34 -13.99 22.29
N ASP A 88 -2.42 -14.68 22.98
CA ASP A 88 -1.57 -14.09 24.04
C ASP A 88 -0.41 -13.24 23.50
N ALA A 89 0.08 -13.53 22.28
CA ALA A 89 1.18 -12.78 21.66
C ALA A 89 0.72 -11.49 20.95
N ALA A 90 -0.56 -11.41 20.56
CA ALA A 90 -1.08 -10.31 19.76
C ALA A 90 -1.66 -9.19 20.65
N GLN A 91 -0.78 -8.38 21.25
CA GLN A 91 -1.23 -7.09 21.77
C GLN A 91 -1.71 -6.25 20.59
N ASP A 92 -3.00 -5.88 20.59
CA ASP A 92 -3.51 -4.92 19.62
C ASP A 92 -2.69 -3.63 19.76
N PRO A 93 -2.01 -3.17 18.69
CA PRO A 93 -1.21 -1.97 18.79
C PRO A 93 -2.13 -0.80 19.10
N VAL A 94 -1.90 -0.15 20.25
CA VAL A 94 -2.62 1.07 20.61
C VAL A 94 -2.11 2.19 19.71
N PHE A 95 -2.89 2.51 18.68
CA PHE A 95 -2.59 3.62 17.78
C PHE A 95 -3.38 4.86 18.17
N THR A 96 -2.65 5.97 18.33
CA THR A 96 -3.26 7.31 18.33
C THR A 96 -3.13 7.88 16.93
N PHE A 97 -4.27 8.11 16.27
CA PHE A 97 -4.26 8.68 14.93
C PHE A 97 -4.16 10.20 15.00
N ARG A 98 -3.18 10.74 14.27
CA ARG A 98 -3.16 12.18 13.96
C ARG A 98 -4.29 12.50 12.98
N GLN A 99 -4.73 13.76 12.98
CA GLN A 99 -5.58 14.27 11.92
C GLN A 99 -4.72 14.55 10.69
N ALA A 100 -5.29 14.38 9.49
CA ALA A 100 -4.62 14.80 8.26
C ALA A 100 -4.55 16.33 8.22
N GLU A 101 -3.42 16.89 7.80
CA GLU A 101 -3.27 18.33 7.65
C GLU A 101 -3.82 18.80 6.30
N PRO A 102 -4.78 19.74 6.27
CA PRO A 102 -5.25 20.35 5.03
C PRO A 102 -4.27 21.44 4.57
N ALA A 103 -3.01 21.11 4.34
CA ALA A 103 -2.05 22.04 3.75
C ALA A 103 -2.10 21.94 2.21
N PRO A 104 -2.10 23.06 1.47
CA PRO A 104 -1.93 23.05 0.03
C PRO A 104 -0.66 22.29 -0.36
N LEU A 105 -0.74 21.47 -1.38
CA LEU A 105 0.45 20.91 -2.02
C LEU A 105 1.23 22.06 -2.64
N GLU A 106 2.28 22.52 -1.98
CA GLU A 106 3.38 23.27 -2.61
C GLU A 106 4.13 22.29 -3.53
N GLY A 107 3.45 21.83 -4.57
CA GLY A 107 4.03 20.98 -5.60
C GLY A 107 5.00 21.84 -6.38
N GLY A 108 6.28 21.80 -5.98
CA GLY A 108 7.35 22.42 -6.76
C GLY A 108 7.25 21.90 -8.19
N LYS A 109 7.04 22.80 -9.16
CA LYS A 109 7.17 22.46 -10.57
C LYS A 109 8.64 22.10 -10.81
N GLY A 110 8.96 20.83 -10.65
CA GLY A 110 10.30 20.32 -10.91
C GLY A 110 10.71 20.71 -12.32
N SER A 111 11.79 21.47 -12.44
CA SER A 111 12.45 21.69 -13.73
C SER A 111 13.00 20.35 -14.23
N ASP A 112 13.12 20.17 -15.55
CA ASP A 112 13.82 19.03 -16.15
C ASP A 112 15.28 18.90 -15.67
N ALA A 113 15.87 20.01 -15.17
CA ALA A 113 17.21 20.06 -14.60
C ALA A 113 17.26 19.88 -13.08
N ALA A 114 16.10 19.73 -12.41
CA ALA A 114 16.06 19.55 -10.96
C ALA A 114 16.57 18.16 -10.57
N LEU A 115 17.23 18.10 -9.40
CA LEU A 115 17.51 16.84 -8.74
C LEU A 115 16.35 16.52 -7.81
N PHE A 116 15.74 15.36 -8.03
CA PHE A 116 14.61 14.85 -7.27
C PHE A 116 15.09 13.88 -6.20
N ARG A 117 14.53 14.01 -5.01
CA ARG A 117 14.77 13.09 -3.89
C ARG A 117 13.48 12.77 -3.16
N GLN A 118 13.46 11.67 -2.43
CA GLN A 118 12.37 11.34 -1.51
C GLN A 118 12.13 12.49 -0.53
N ARG A 119 10.87 12.85 -0.34
CA ARG A 119 10.51 13.94 0.57
C ARG A 119 10.65 13.46 2.02
N ALA A 120 11.25 14.29 2.86
CA ALA A 120 11.35 14.00 4.29
C ALA A 120 9.95 13.89 4.92
N GLY A 121 9.77 12.86 5.76
CA GLY A 121 8.49 12.60 6.43
C GLY A 121 7.53 11.70 5.65
N SER A 122 7.82 11.36 4.38
CA SER A 122 7.12 10.28 3.69
C SER A 122 7.34 8.95 4.41
N LEU A 123 6.27 8.15 4.53
CA LEU A 123 6.34 6.80 5.05
C LEU A 123 6.37 5.82 3.88
N ALA A 124 7.30 4.88 3.93
CA ALA A 124 7.40 3.77 3.00
C ALA A 124 7.33 2.45 3.77
N LEU A 125 6.39 1.57 3.40
CA LEU A 125 6.25 0.24 3.98
C LEU A 125 6.00 -0.81 2.91
N PHE A 126 6.77 -1.89 2.97
CA PHE A 126 6.46 -3.10 2.22
C PHE A 126 5.41 -3.92 2.95
N ILE A 127 4.38 -4.33 2.22
CA ILE A 127 3.38 -5.28 2.68
C ILE A 127 3.35 -6.39 1.63
N GLY A 128 3.66 -7.62 2.03
CA GLY A 128 3.95 -8.68 1.07
C GLY A 128 5.09 -8.27 0.14
N LYS A 129 4.80 -8.10 -1.16
CA LYS A 129 5.77 -7.68 -2.19
C LYS A 129 5.53 -6.27 -2.73
N THR A 130 4.53 -5.57 -2.19
CA THR A 130 4.06 -4.30 -2.72
C THR A 130 4.52 -3.17 -1.80
N LEU A 131 5.08 -2.11 -2.39
CA LEU A 131 5.45 -0.90 -1.68
C LEU A 131 4.24 0.03 -1.58
N TYR A 132 3.94 0.45 -0.35
CA TYR A 132 2.95 1.49 -0.08
C TYR A 132 3.65 2.73 0.46
N LEU A 133 3.28 3.88 -0.10
CA LEU A 133 3.79 5.19 0.29
C LEU A 133 2.68 6.03 0.90
N ALA A 134 2.99 6.77 1.97
CA ALA A 134 2.13 7.83 2.48
C ALA A 134 2.91 9.14 2.52
N ASP A 135 2.26 10.23 2.14
CA ASP A 135 2.85 11.56 2.20
C ASP A 135 3.00 12.07 3.64
N ALA A 136 3.89 13.04 3.83
CA ALA A 136 4.21 13.60 5.13
C ALA A 136 3.00 14.26 5.81
N GLU A 137 2.07 14.81 5.02
CA GLU A 137 0.85 15.46 5.51
C GLU A 137 -0.30 14.49 5.80
N GLY A 138 -0.12 13.20 5.50
CA GLY A 138 -1.09 12.17 5.86
C GLY A 138 -2.37 12.17 5.02
N ARG A 139 -2.31 12.60 3.76
CA ARG A 139 -3.50 12.77 2.91
C ARG A 139 -3.89 11.50 2.19
N ALA A 140 -2.91 10.73 1.72
CA ALA A 140 -3.17 9.56 0.90
C ALA A 140 -2.20 8.41 1.17
N ILE A 141 -2.64 7.21 0.83
CA ILE A 141 -1.80 6.02 0.69
C ILE A 141 -1.74 5.70 -0.79
N HIS A 142 -0.53 5.51 -1.31
CA HIS A 142 -0.27 5.20 -2.70
C HIS A 142 0.35 3.81 -2.80
N ARG A 143 -0.32 2.93 -3.54
CA ARG A 143 0.20 1.62 -3.92
C ARG A 143 1.14 1.79 -5.11
N MET A 144 2.40 1.37 -4.98
CA MET A 144 3.37 1.41 -6.07
C MET A 144 3.35 0.10 -6.85
N ASP A 145 3.43 0.20 -8.17
CA ASP A 145 3.86 -0.93 -8.98
C ASP A 145 5.38 -1.16 -8.84
N PRO A 146 5.92 -2.31 -9.28
CA PRO A 146 7.33 -2.63 -9.10
C PRO A 146 8.29 -1.61 -9.74
N LEU A 147 7.93 -1.03 -10.89
CA LEU A 147 8.77 -0.06 -11.58
C LEU A 147 8.79 1.28 -10.82
N ALA A 148 7.62 1.77 -10.42
CA ALA A 148 7.49 2.98 -9.62
C ALA A 148 8.21 2.84 -8.27
N ALA A 149 8.15 1.67 -7.64
CA ALA A 149 8.86 1.38 -6.40
C ALA A 149 10.39 1.42 -6.58
N ALA A 150 10.90 0.83 -7.66
CA ALA A 150 12.33 0.85 -7.98
C ALA A 150 12.82 2.29 -8.26
N LEU A 151 12.10 3.04 -9.10
CA LEU A 151 12.43 4.44 -9.40
C LEU A 151 12.36 5.32 -8.15
N TRP A 152 11.38 5.10 -7.28
CA TRP A 152 11.29 5.82 -6.01
C TRP A 152 12.46 5.49 -5.07
N ALA A 153 12.89 4.23 -5.00
CA ALA A 153 14.04 3.81 -4.21
C ALA A 153 15.35 4.45 -4.70
N LEU A 154 15.54 4.57 -6.02
CA LEU A 154 16.70 5.25 -6.60
C LEU A 154 16.81 6.72 -6.17
N MET A 155 15.67 7.38 -5.90
CA MET A 155 15.62 8.76 -5.41
C MET A 155 15.87 8.90 -3.90
N GLU A 156 16.36 7.86 -3.21
CA GLU A 156 16.92 8.01 -1.85
C GLU A 156 18.07 9.03 -1.87
N ASP A 157 18.92 8.95 -2.90
CA ASP A 157 19.86 9.98 -3.27
C ASP A 157 19.26 10.92 -4.34
N PRO A 158 19.61 12.23 -4.36
CA PRO A 158 19.10 13.14 -5.38
C PRO A 158 19.46 12.70 -6.81
N MET A 159 18.45 12.49 -7.66
CA MET A 159 18.60 12.06 -9.06
C MET A 159 17.92 12.98 -10.05
N SER A 160 18.51 13.16 -11.23
CA SER A 160 17.81 13.82 -12.33
C SER A 160 16.92 12.84 -13.10
N VAL A 161 15.92 13.37 -13.84
CA VAL A 161 15.13 12.55 -14.78
C VAL A 161 16.03 11.85 -15.80
N ARG A 162 17.14 12.48 -16.19
CA ARG A 162 18.11 11.88 -17.11
C ARG A 162 18.74 10.63 -16.50
N ASP A 163 19.23 10.72 -15.26
CA ASP A 163 19.89 9.59 -14.59
C ASP A 163 18.92 8.42 -14.41
N LEU A 164 17.66 8.72 -14.04
CA LEU A 164 16.61 7.71 -13.95
C LEU A 164 16.35 7.03 -15.30
N VAL A 165 16.30 7.79 -16.41
CA VAL A 165 16.14 7.22 -17.74
C VAL A 165 17.32 6.34 -18.11
N ASP A 166 18.55 6.83 -17.91
CA ASP A 166 19.77 6.13 -18.27
C ASP A 166 19.87 4.78 -17.50
N LEU A 167 19.51 4.76 -16.22
CA LEU A 167 19.45 3.54 -15.40
C LEU A 167 18.32 2.57 -15.79
N THR A 168 17.23 3.09 -16.35
CA THR A 168 16.02 2.30 -16.61
C THR A 168 16.05 1.70 -18.01
N VAL A 169 16.57 2.41 -19.02
CA VAL A 169 16.58 1.95 -20.42
C VAL A 169 17.30 0.61 -20.58
N GLU A 170 18.32 0.33 -19.77
CA GLU A 170 19.03 -0.96 -19.79
C GLU A 170 18.15 -2.16 -19.39
N ALA A 171 17.09 -1.93 -18.61
CA ALA A 171 16.21 -2.98 -18.10
C ALA A 171 15.02 -3.31 -19.03
N PHE A 172 14.74 -2.49 -20.06
CA PHE A 172 13.56 -2.64 -20.91
C PHE A 172 13.92 -2.96 -22.37
N ALA A 173 13.91 -4.23 -22.73
CA ALA A 173 14.24 -4.71 -24.08
C ALA A 173 13.23 -4.27 -25.16
N ASP A 174 11.96 -4.09 -24.80
CA ASP A 174 10.86 -3.87 -25.75
C ASP A 174 10.39 -2.40 -25.84
N ALA A 175 10.92 -1.50 -25.00
CA ALA A 175 10.51 -0.10 -24.95
C ALA A 175 11.52 0.80 -25.65
N THR A 176 11.04 1.78 -26.42
CA THR A 176 11.95 2.79 -26.98
C THR A 176 12.44 3.74 -25.89
N PRO A 177 13.68 4.26 -25.96
CA PRO A 177 14.19 5.24 -24.98
C PRO A 177 13.29 6.47 -24.84
N ARG A 178 12.58 6.85 -25.90
CA ARG A 178 11.62 7.96 -25.89
C ARG A 178 10.37 7.66 -25.06
N GLN A 179 9.86 6.42 -25.10
CA GLN A 179 8.73 5.99 -24.29
C GLN A 179 9.13 5.93 -22.81
N VAL A 180 10.26 5.28 -22.50
CA VAL A 180 10.79 5.21 -21.12
C VAL A 180 10.94 6.60 -20.52
N LYS A 181 11.50 7.56 -21.28
CA LYS A 181 11.62 8.96 -20.85
C LYS A 181 10.28 9.64 -20.59
N ALA A 182 9.28 9.40 -21.44
CA ALA A 182 7.95 9.99 -21.26
C ALA A 182 7.30 9.45 -19.98
N ASP A 183 7.37 8.14 -19.75
CA ASP A 183 6.76 7.48 -18.60
C ASP A 183 7.43 7.90 -17.29
N ILE A 184 8.77 7.97 -17.27
CA ILE A 184 9.52 8.45 -16.10
C ILE A 184 9.16 9.90 -15.77
N LYS A 185 9.03 10.78 -16.77
CA LYS A 185 8.60 12.17 -16.55
C LYS A 185 7.20 12.25 -15.94
N VAL A 186 6.26 11.45 -16.46
CA VAL A 186 4.89 11.38 -15.93
C VAL A 186 4.90 10.89 -14.49
N LEU A 187 5.69 9.85 -14.17
CA LEU A 187 5.82 9.34 -12.82
C LEU A 187 6.40 10.38 -11.86
N VAL A 188 7.54 11.00 -12.20
CA VAL A 188 8.18 12.03 -11.36
C VAL A 188 7.23 13.19 -11.11
N ALA A 189 6.55 13.69 -12.14
CA ALA A 189 5.56 14.75 -11.99
C ALA A 189 4.42 14.34 -11.03
N ARG A 190 3.94 13.11 -11.14
CA ARG A 190 2.89 12.56 -10.25
C ARG A 190 3.37 12.44 -8.81
N LEU A 191 4.58 11.92 -8.58
CA LEU A 191 5.16 11.79 -7.24
C LEU A 191 5.39 13.17 -6.59
N CYS A 192 5.82 14.18 -7.36
CA CYS A 192 5.90 15.57 -6.88
C CYS A 192 4.53 16.11 -6.52
N GLN A 193 3.53 15.92 -7.39
CA GLN A 193 2.16 16.37 -7.13
C GLN A 193 1.56 15.70 -5.89
N GLN A 194 1.95 14.46 -5.60
CA GLN A 194 1.50 13.73 -4.42
C GLN A 194 2.33 14.06 -3.16
N GLY A 195 3.34 14.93 -3.26
CA GLY A 195 4.20 15.30 -2.14
C GLY A 195 5.09 14.16 -1.64
N LEU A 196 5.39 13.17 -2.50
CA LEU A 196 6.22 11.99 -2.17
C LEU A 196 7.70 12.22 -2.46
N ILE A 197 8.00 13.12 -3.39
CA ILE A 197 9.35 13.55 -3.74
C ILE A 197 9.38 15.07 -3.87
N GLU A 198 10.57 15.66 -3.74
CA GLU A 198 10.80 17.09 -3.91
C GLU A 198 11.95 17.35 -4.87
N GLY A 199 11.84 18.40 -5.69
CA GLY A 199 12.91 18.86 -6.57
C GLY A 199 13.73 19.95 -5.90
N ARG A 200 15.06 19.83 -5.93
CA ARG A 200 15.98 20.93 -5.66
C ARG A 200 16.53 21.47 -6.98
N GLY A 201 16.38 22.78 -7.19
CA GLY A 201 16.99 23.53 -8.29
C GLY A 201 18.41 23.98 -7.97
#